data_AF-A0A3D1UBB8-F1
#
_entry.id   AF-A0A3D1UBB8-F1
#
_cell.length_a   1.000
_cell.length_b   1.000
_cell.length_c   1.000
_cell.angle_alpha   90.00
_cell.angle_beta   90.00
_cell.angle_gamma   90.00
#
_symmetry.space_group_name_H-M   'P 1'
#
loop_
_entity.id
_entity.type
_entity.pdbx_description
1 polymer ?
#
loop_
_entity_poly.entity_id
_entity_poly.type
_entity_poly.pdbx_seq_one_letter_code
_entity_poly.pdbx_strand_id
1 'polypeptide(L)'
;MLFAGEKVYLWPAGKMPDAQPHQIAAMTDEAGKPGFKADEHRAPYLEWFDPPAAEKRTGACMILLSGGAYECLCDVGHIQNWTKMLTEAGIQCVNLVYRSPRPKGLPIYQTAWEDGQRAVRLVRNEAKKRGIDPERIGVMGQSAGSHLATLLATSSQTPAYAKVDELDEIPCHINWACTHSLAYGLTDGYGIPNSRMGDQPDVKLD
;
A
#
# COMPACT_ATOMS: atom_id res chain seq x y z
N MET A 1 -15.79 10.03 15.06
CA MET A 1 -14.52 9.41 15.50
C MET A 1 -14.61 7.93 15.18
N LEU A 2 -13.98 7.49 14.09
CA LEU A 2 -13.88 6.12 13.59
C LEU A 2 -12.37 5.96 13.34
N PHE A 3 -11.55 5.06 13.88
CA PHE A 3 -11.60 3.95 14.83
C PHE A 3 -10.17 3.83 15.41
N ALA A 4 -9.97 3.20 16.57
CA ALA A 4 -8.63 2.82 17.01
C ALA A 4 -8.22 1.53 16.26
N GLY A 5 -7.48 1.66 15.16
CA GLY A 5 -7.10 0.52 14.32
C GLY A 5 -5.96 -0.30 14.89
N GLU A 6 -6.03 -1.63 14.74
CA GLU A 6 -4.92 -2.54 15.06
C GLU A 6 -3.76 -2.28 14.09
N LYS A 7 -2.57 -1.97 14.63
CA LYS A 7 -1.35 -1.79 13.83
C LYS A 7 -0.54 -3.08 13.76
N VAL A 8 -0.22 -3.52 12.55
CA VAL A 8 0.61 -4.69 12.25
C VAL A 8 1.82 -4.25 11.42
N TYR A 9 3.02 -4.29 12.00
CA TYR A 9 4.25 -3.89 11.30
C TYR A 9 4.63 -4.90 10.21
N LEU A 10 5.12 -4.40 9.07
CA LEU A 10 5.37 -5.22 7.88
C LEU A 10 6.58 -6.14 8.00
N TRP A 11 7.64 -5.61 8.61
CA TRP A 11 8.97 -6.21 8.59
C TRP A 11 9.36 -6.69 9.99
N PRO A 12 9.98 -7.87 10.11
CA PRO A 12 10.65 -8.24 11.35
C PRO A 12 11.73 -7.20 11.71
N ALA A 13 11.99 -7.05 13.02
CA ALA A 13 12.97 -6.08 13.52
C ALA A 13 14.33 -6.27 12.84
N GLY A 14 14.87 -5.18 12.26
CA GLY A 14 16.18 -5.19 11.58
C GLY A 14 16.22 -5.94 10.24
N LYS A 15 15.06 -6.34 9.69
CA LYS A 15 14.98 -7.09 8.43
C LYS A 15 14.32 -6.33 7.27
N MET A 16 13.97 -5.05 7.49
CA MET A 16 13.39 -4.20 6.45
C MET A 16 14.43 -3.94 5.34
N PRO A 17 14.16 -4.30 4.07
CA PRO A 17 15.05 -4.04 2.95
C PRO A 17 15.17 -2.54 2.70
N ASP A 18 16.31 -2.10 2.17
CA ASP A 18 16.54 -0.72 1.73
C ASP A 18 16.13 0.36 2.75
N ALA A 19 16.30 0.07 4.05
CA ALA A 19 15.95 0.97 5.12
C ALA A 19 16.83 2.24 5.06
N GLN A 20 16.20 3.41 4.95
CA GLN A 20 16.90 4.69 4.95
C GLN A 20 16.47 5.56 6.14
N PRO A 21 17.42 6.18 6.87
CA PRO A 21 17.12 6.89 8.12
C PRO A 21 16.27 8.15 7.93
N HIS A 22 16.17 8.70 6.73
CA HIS A 22 15.32 9.86 6.46
C HIS A 22 13.85 9.47 6.22
N GLN A 23 13.55 8.20 6.01
CA GLN A 23 12.18 7.73 5.77
C GLN A 23 11.44 7.47 7.09
N ILE A 24 10.14 7.69 7.06
CA ILE A 24 9.15 7.39 8.08
C ILE A 24 7.97 6.66 7.44
N ALA A 25 7.15 6.05 8.27
CA ALA A 25 5.83 5.56 7.95
C ALA A 25 4.84 6.22 8.90
N ALA A 26 4.30 7.36 8.45
CA ALA A 26 3.26 8.09 9.16
C ALA A 26 2.42 8.87 8.17
N MET A 27 1.11 8.95 8.46
CA MET A 27 0.20 9.86 7.80
C MET A 27 0.49 11.31 8.24
N THR A 28 0.15 12.31 7.41
CA THR A 28 0.49 13.72 7.69
C THR A 28 -0.18 14.30 8.93
N ASP A 29 -1.31 13.76 9.36
CA ASP A 29 -1.97 14.15 10.61
C ASP A 29 -1.17 13.70 11.85
N GLU A 30 -0.41 12.62 11.77
CA GLU A 30 0.54 12.19 12.80
C GLU A 30 1.88 12.93 12.66
N ALA A 31 2.46 12.94 11.45
CA ALA A 31 3.76 13.56 11.18
C ALA A 31 3.77 15.09 11.40
N GLY A 32 2.60 15.73 11.30
CA GLY A 32 2.42 17.16 11.55
C GLY A 32 2.25 17.55 13.02
N LYS A 33 2.18 16.60 13.96
CA LYS A 33 1.96 16.92 15.38
C LYS A 33 3.19 17.58 16.02
N PRO A 34 3.00 18.57 16.91
CA PRO A 34 4.09 19.09 17.73
C PRO A 34 4.76 17.97 18.53
N GLY A 35 6.09 17.90 18.48
CA GLY A 35 6.86 16.87 19.17
C GLY A 35 6.90 15.51 18.47
N PHE A 36 6.48 15.42 17.20
CA PHE A 36 6.64 14.22 16.39
C PHE A 36 8.11 13.74 16.38
N LYS A 37 8.32 12.45 16.67
CA LYS A 37 9.64 11.83 16.75
C LYS A 37 9.81 10.83 15.61
N ALA A 38 10.44 11.27 14.53
CA ALA A 38 10.62 10.46 13.32
C ALA A 38 11.23 9.06 13.59
N ASP A 39 12.12 8.92 14.57
CA ASP A 39 12.74 7.64 14.93
C ASP A 39 11.77 6.59 15.49
N GLU A 40 10.63 7.01 16.06
CA GLU A 40 9.59 6.11 16.54
C GLU A 40 8.65 5.64 15.40
N HIS A 41 8.82 6.18 14.19
CA HIS A 41 7.96 5.92 13.02
C HIS A 41 8.74 5.41 11.81
N ARG A 42 9.83 4.66 12.00
CA ARG A 42 10.62 4.11 10.86
C ARG A 42 10.00 2.90 10.19
N ALA A 43 9.22 2.11 10.94
CA ALA A 43 8.69 0.84 10.46
C ALA A 43 7.30 1.03 9.80
N PRO A 44 7.12 0.63 8.53
CA PRO A 44 5.83 0.64 7.87
C PRO A 44 4.89 -0.41 8.46
N TYR A 45 3.59 -0.13 8.43
CA TYR A 45 2.57 -0.95 9.06
C TYR A 45 1.26 -0.95 8.27
N LEU A 46 0.49 -2.01 8.49
CA LEU A 46 -0.94 -2.06 8.19
C LEU A 46 -1.71 -1.51 9.38
N GLU A 47 -2.68 -0.65 9.13
CA GLU A 47 -3.66 -0.18 10.10
C GLU A 47 -5.03 -0.73 9.72
N TRP A 48 -5.49 -1.71 10.49
CA TRP A 48 -6.78 -2.36 10.26
C TRP A 48 -7.91 -1.53 10.83
N PHE A 49 -8.93 -1.28 10.01
CA PHE A 49 -10.17 -0.66 10.48
C PHE A 49 -11.15 -1.71 10.99
N ASP A 50 -12.15 -1.26 11.74
CA ASP A 50 -13.21 -2.13 12.24
C ASP A 50 -13.89 -2.89 11.07
N PRO A 51 -14.17 -4.19 11.27
CA PRO A 51 -14.78 -4.99 10.23
C PRO A 51 -16.22 -4.53 9.96
N PRO A 52 -16.74 -4.77 8.73
CA PRO A 52 -18.15 -4.59 8.45
C PRO A 52 -19.03 -5.41 9.40
N ALA A 53 -20.28 -4.96 9.55
CA ALA A 53 -21.32 -5.71 10.22
C ALA A 53 -21.38 -7.15 9.67
N ALA A 54 -21.49 -8.14 10.55
CA ALA A 54 -21.26 -9.54 10.21
C ALA A 54 -22.15 -10.02 9.04
N GLU A 55 -23.40 -9.57 9.03
CA GLU A 55 -24.42 -9.85 8.02
C GLU A 55 -24.17 -9.21 6.64
N LYS A 56 -23.27 -8.22 6.57
CA LYS A 56 -22.88 -7.54 5.33
C LYS A 56 -21.54 -8.03 4.76
N ARG A 57 -20.77 -8.82 5.53
CA ARG A 57 -19.40 -9.18 5.14
C ARG A 57 -19.39 -9.93 3.82
N THR A 58 -18.74 -9.34 2.84
CA THR A 58 -18.59 -9.92 1.50
C THR A 58 -17.45 -10.93 1.43
N GLY A 59 -16.57 -10.96 2.44
CA GLY A 59 -15.30 -11.69 2.41
C GLY A 59 -14.20 -10.96 1.63
N ALA A 60 -14.45 -9.77 1.07
CA ALA A 60 -13.43 -8.99 0.37
C ALA A 60 -12.67 -8.06 1.31
N CYS A 61 -11.42 -7.76 0.95
CA CYS A 61 -10.59 -6.76 1.60
C CYS A 61 -10.05 -5.74 0.60
N MET A 62 -10.00 -4.47 1.01
CA MET A 62 -9.38 -3.38 0.28
C MET A 62 -8.20 -2.80 1.07
N ILE A 63 -7.00 -2.86 0.48
CA ILE A 63 -5.82 -2.17 0.97
C ILE A 63 -5.84 -0.73 0.42
N LEU A 64 -5.85 0.25 1.31
CA LEU A 64 -5.93 1.66 0.97
C LEU A 64 -4.53 2.28 0.93
N LEU A 65 -4.23 3.01 -0.14
CA LEU A 65 -2.92 3.57 -0.42
C LEU A 65 -3.02 5.09 -0.57
N SER A 66 -2.42 5.81 0.36
CA SER A 66 -2.28 7.27 0.26
C SER A 66 -1.45 7.64 -0.97
N GLY A 67 -1.74 8.80 -1.56
CA GLY A 67 -0.85 9.55 -2.43
C GLY A 67 0.11 10.42 -1.61
N GLY A 68 0.61 11.49 -2.27
CA GLY A 68 1.63 12.39 -1.70
C GLY A 68 2.98 12.30 -2.42
N ALA A 69 3.00 11.94 -3.70
CA ALA A 69 4.19 11.89 -4.57
C ALA A 69 5.34 10.99 -4.08
N TYR A 70 5.05 10.05 -3.16
CA TYR A 70 6.03 9.30 -2.35
C TYR A 70 6.87 10.17 -1.39
N GLU A 71 6.56 11.46 -1.24
CA GLU A 71 7.21 12.38 -0.31
C GLU A 71 6.55 12.36 1.09
N CYS A 72 5.24 12.12 1.13
CA CYS A 72 4.47 11.96 2.36
C CYS A 72 3.21 11.11 2.10
N LEU A 73 2.43 10.84 3.15
CA LEU A 73 1.11 10.21 3.06
C LEU A 73 0.02 11.19 3.49
N CYS A 74 -0.51 11.96 2.54
CA CYS A 74 -1.35 13.13 2.81
C CYS A 74 -2.87 12.88 2.80
N ASP A 75 -3.31 11.66 2.48
CA ASP A 75 -4.72 11.39 2.13
C ASP A 75 -5.60 10.95 3.31
N VAL A 76 -5.32 11.43 4.53
CA VAL A 76 -6.05 11.06 5.77
C VAL A 76 -7.58 11.09 5.58
N GLY A 77 -8.10 12.18 5.01
CA GLY A 77 -9.53 12.32 4.74
C GLY A 77 -10.06 11.37 3.66
N HIS A 78 -9.30 11.11 2.60
CA HIS A 78 -9.71 10.14 1.56
C HIS A 78 -9.73 8.72 2.11
N ILE A 79 -8.73 8.32 2.89
CA ILE A 79 -8.67 7.00 3.54
C ILE A 79 -9.88 6.81 4.47
N GLN A 80 -10.23 7.81 5.28
CA GLN A 80 -11.42 7.76 6.15
C GLN A 80 -12.72 7.63 5.34
N ASN A 81 -12.87 8.41 4.27
CA ASN A 81 -14.07 8.38 3.43
C ASN A 81 -14.21 7.05 2.68
N TRP A 82 -13.12 6.52 2.11
CA TRP A 82 -13.11 5.21 1.46
C TRP A 82 -13.41 4.09 2.44
N THR A 83 -12.78 4.12 3.62
CA THR A 83 -13.05 3.15 4.70
C THR A 83 -14.53 3.13 5.04
N LYS A 84 -15.14 4.29 5.28
CA LYS A 84 -16.57 4.37 5.58
C LYS A 84 -17.42 3.75 4.46
N MET A 85 -17.23 4.21 3.22
CA MET A 85 -18.00 3.75 2.06
C MET A 85 -17.87 2.23 1.83
N LEU A 86 -16.64 1.70 1.88
CA LEU A 86 -16.35 0.29 1.63
C LEU A 86 -16.84 -0.60 2.77
N THR A 87 -16.68 -0.17 4.03
CA THR A 87 -17.20 -0.89 5.20
C THR A 87 -18.73 -0.93 5.18
N GLU A 88 -19.41 0.16 4.79
CA GLU A 88 -20.86 0.18 4.60
C GLU A 88 -21.32 -0.80 3.51
N ALA A 89 -20.49 -1.01 2.48
CA ALA A 89 -20.68 -1.99 1.41
C ALA A 89 -20.23 -3.42 1.77
N GLY A 90 -19.78 -3.67 3.01
CA GLY A 90 -19.41 -5.01 3.46
C GLY A 90 -17.98 -5.45 3.13
N ILE A 91 -17.09 -4.52 2.77
CA ILE A 91 -15.70 -4.77 2.43
C ILE A 91 -14.80 -4.39 3.61
N GLN A 92 -13.92 -5.29 4.04
CA GLN A 92 -12.93 -5.00 5.07
C GLN A 92 -11.88 -4.03 4.55
N CYS A 93 -11.58 -2.97 5.28
CA CYS A 93 -10.52 -2.02 4.89
C CYS A 93 -9.28 -2.17 5.76
N VAL A 94 -8.13 -1.93 5.16
CA VAL A 94 -6.85 -1.79 5.85
C VAL A 94 -6.03 -0.71 5.16
N ASN A 95 -5.46 0.23 5.92
CA ASN A 95 -4.59 1.26 5.39
C ASN A 95 -3.13 0.76 5.40
N LEU A 96 -2.42 0.88 4.27
CA LEU A 96 -0.98 0.67 4.25
C LEU A 96 -0.28 2.01 4.46
N VAL A 97 0.38 2.14 5.61
CA VAL A 97 1.28 3.26 5.92
C VAL A 97 2.68 2.85 5.47
N TYR A 98 3.00 3.08 4.20
CA TYR A 98 4.30 2.76 3.59
C TYR A 98 5.36 3.83 3.83
N ARG A 99 6.64 3.50 3.56
CA ARG A 99 7.76 4.44 3.73
C ARG A 99 7.71 5.63 2.79
N SER A 100 7.83 6.83 3.36
CA SER A 100 8.06 8.12 2.69
C SER A 100 9.00 8.98 3.55
N PRO A 101 9.74 9.97 3.05
CA PRO A 101 9.83 10.43 1.66
C PRO A 101 10.52 9.42 0.73
N ARG A 102 10.75 9.80 -0.53
CA ARG A 102 11.37 8.93 -1.54
C ARG A 102 12.71 8.36 -1.08
N PRO A 103 13.06 7.12 -1.47
CA PRO A 103 14.40 6.60 -1.22
C PRO A 103 15.44 7.39 -2.03
N LYS A 104 16.66 7.46 -1.52
CA LYS A 104 17.81 8.01 -2.25
C LYS A 104 18.59 6.88 -2.90
N GLY A 105 19.08 7.11 -4.12
CA GLY A 105 19.88 6.13 -4.87
C GLY A 105 19.09 4.94 -5.43
N LEU A 106 17.76 4.97 -5.34
CA LEU A 106 16.83 3.95 -5.83
C LEU A 106 15.72 4.63 -6.64
N PRO A 107 14.96 3.87 -7.46
CA PRO A 107 13.72 4.38 -8.04
C PRO A 107 12.80 4.97 -6.95
N ILE A 108 12.15 6.09 -7.27
CA ILE A 108 11.35 6.88 -6.32
C ILE A 108 10.23 6.12 -5.58
N TYR A 109 9.79 4.99 -6.13
CA TYR A 109 8.72 4.14 -5.59
C TYR A 109 9.24 2.86 -4.92
N GLN A 110 10.54 2.57 -5.00
CA GLN A 110 11.13 1.25 -4.70
C GLN A 110 10.75 0.75 -3.29
N THR A 111 11.04 1.54 -2.25
CA THR A 111 10.74 1.16 -0.86
C THR A 111 9.24 1.04 -0.58
N ALA A 112 8.41 1.84 -1.26
CA ALA A 112 6.95 1.75 -1.14
C ALA A 112 6.40 0.50 -1.85
N TRP A 113 7.04 0.05 -2.94
CA TRP A 113 6.67 -1.17 -3.65
C TRP A 113 7.04 -2.43 -2.85
N GLU A 114 8.19 -2.43 -2.19
CA GLU A 114 8.58 -3.46 -1.22
C GLU A 114 7.53 -3.60 -0.11
N ASP A 115 7.17 -2.46 0.49
CA ASP A 115 6.16 -2.41 1.54
C ASP A 115 4.80 -2.89 1.02
N GLY A 116 4.40 -2.47 -0.18
CA GLY A 116 3.17 -2.89 -0.84
C GLY A 116 3.08 -4.40 -1.04
N GLN A 117 4.13 -5.03 -1.58
CA GLN A 117 4.13 -6.49 -1.77
C GLN A 117 4.07 -7.23 -0.44
N ARG A 118 4.83 -6.76 0.57
CA ARG A 118 4.81 -7.34 1.92
C ARG A 118 3.44 -7.19 2.59
N ALA A 119 2.78 -6.05 2.40
CA ALA A 119 1.43 -5.78 2.87
C ALA A 119 0.40 -6.76 2.29
N VAL A 120 0.41 -7.01 0.98
CA VAL A 120 -0.50 -7.98 0.35
C VAL A 120 -0.33 -9.36 0.97
N ARG A 121 0.92 -9.80 1.16
CA ARG A 121 1.24 -11.11 1.78
C ARG A 121 0.74 -11.19 3.22
N LEU A 122 0.92 -10.12 4.01
CA LEU A 122 0.39 -10.06 5.38
C LEU A 122 -1.14 -10.11 5.39
N VAL A 123 -1.81 -9.31 4.57
CA VAL A 123 -3.28 -9.33 4.46
C VAL A 123 -3.78 -10.73 4.08
N ARG A 124 -3.11 -11.39 3.12
CA ARG A 124 -3.43 -12.76 2.71
C ARG A 124 -3.20 -13.78 3.83
N ASN A 125 -2.09 -13.69 4.55
CA ASN A 125 -1.80 -14.54 5.72
C ASN A 125 -2.84 -14.36 6.83
N GLU A 126 -3.33 -13.14 7.01
CA GLU A 126 -4.34 -12.79 8.00
C GLU A 126 -5.79 -13.03 7.54
N ALA A 127 -6.00 -13.42 6.28
CA ALA A 127 -7.31 -13.44 5.67
C ALA A 127 -8.29 -14.36 6.44
N LYS A 128 -7.87 -15.59 6.73
CA LYS A 128 -8.68 -16.57 7.47
C LYS A 128 -9.09 -16.07 8.86
N LYS A 129 -8.16 -15.46 9.62
CA LYS A 129 -8.47 -14.97 10.98
C LYS A 129 -9.44 -13.78 10.96
N ARG A 130 -9.54 -13.05 9.85
CA ARG A 130 -10.42 -11.89 9.67
C ARG A 130 -11.71 -12.20 8.89
N GLY A 131 -11.92 -13.44 8.46
CA GLY A 131 -13.08 -13.82 7.64
C GLY A 131 -13.03 -13.24 6.22
N ILE A 132 -11.82 -13.00 5.71
CA ILE A 132 -11.55 -12.54 4.35
C ILE A 132 -11.21 -13.78 3.51
N ASP A 133 -11.65 -13.79 2.26
CA ASP A 133 -11.22 -14.75 1.25
C ASP A 133 -9.85 -14.31 0.71
N PRO A 134 -8.79 -15.14 0.79
CA PRO A 134 -7.45 -14.79 0.33
C PRO A 134 -7.35 -14.48 -1.17
N GLU A 135 -8.39 -14.83 -1.95
CA GLU A 135 -8.56 -14.53 -3.37
C GLU A 135 -9.55 -13.37 -3.63
N ARG A 136 -9.81 -12.55 -2.62
CA ARG A 136 -10.66 -11.35 -2.72
C ARG A 136 -9.98 -10.15 -2.07
N ILE A 137 -8.72 -9.93 -2.41
CA ILE A 137 -7.90 -8.82 -1.93
C ILE A 137 -7.68 -7.84 -3.07
N GLY A 138 -8.12 -6.60 -2.88
CA GLY A 138 -7.86 -5.52 -3.82
C GLY A 138 -7.11 -4.36 -3.20
N VAL A 139 -6.74 -3.40 -4.03
CA VAL A 139 -6.09 -2.15 -3.62
C VAL A 139 -6.85 -0.95 -4.16
N MET A 140 -6.88 0.13 -3.39
CA MET A 140 -7.40 1.43 -3.82
C MET A 140 -6.39 2.52 -3.49
N GLY A 141 -6.01 3.32 -4.48
CA GLY A 141 -4.96 4.31 -4.34
C GLY A 141 -5.32 5.69 -4.85
N GLN A 142 -4.59 6.70 -4.39
CA GLN A 142 -4.62 8.08 -4.90
C GLN A 142 -3.24 8.47 -5.44
N SER A 143 -3.14 9.10 -6.61
CA SER A 143 -1.88 9.70 -7.10
C SER A 143 -0.69 8.73 -7.08
N ALA A 144 0.34 8.96 -6.26
CA ALA A 144 1.45 8.03 -6.05
C ALA A 144 1.00 6.67 -5.46
N GLY A 145 -0.02 6.67 -4.61
CA GLY A 145 -0.68 5.44 -4.14
C GLY A 145 -1.39 4.70 -5.27
N SER A 146 -1.92 5.40 -6.28
CA SER A 146 -2.44 4.77 -7.50
C SER A 146 -1.32 4.17 -8.34
N HIS A 147 -0.16 4.82 -8.42
CA HIS A 147 1.01 4.23 -9.07
C HIS A 147 1.42 2.93 -8.38
N LEU A 148 1.47 2.94 -7.05
CA LEU A 148 1.72 1.72 -6.26
C LEU A 148 0.64 0.66 -6.48
N ALA A 149 -0.64 1.04 -6.53
CA ALA A 149 -1.74 0.13 -6.85
C ALA A 149 -1.54 -0.55 -8.21
N THR A 150 -1.15 0.22 -9.24
CA THR A 150 -0.84 -0.30 -10.57
C THR A 150 0.34 -1.27 -10.52
N LEU A 151 1.44 -0.93 -9.85
CA LEU A 151 2.59 -1.84 -9.68
C LEU A 151 2.21 -3.15 -9.00
N LEU A 152 1.36 -3.11 -7.97
CA LEU A 152 0.86 -4.31 -7.29
C LEU A 152 -0.03 -5.16 -8.20
N ALA A 153 -0.81 -4.52 -9.07
CA ALA A 153 -1.67 -5.22 -10.02
C ALA A 153 -0.87 -5.90 -11.14
N THR A 154 0.10 -5.21 -11.73
CA THR A 154 0.75 -5.62 -12.98
C THR A 154 2.11 -6.28 -12.80
N SER A 155 2.73 -6.14 -11.63
CA SER A 155 4.10 -6.58 -11.38
C SER A 155 4.21 -7.50 -10.15
N SER A 156 3.13 -8.21 -9.81
CA SER A 156 3.10 -9.10 -8.64
C SER A 156 4.08 -10.29 -8.72
N GLN A 157 4.49 -10.70 -9.92
CA GLN A 157 5.49 -11.76 -10.12
C GLN A 157 6.93 -11.23 -10.08
N THR A 158 7.12 -9.91 -10.16
CA THR A 158 8.45 -9.29 -10.09
C THR A 158 8.75 -8.95 -8.63
N PRO A 159 9.71 -9.61 -7.97
CA PRO A 159 9.98 -9.34 -6.56
C PRO A 159 10.58 -7.95 -6.38
N ALA A 160 9.97 -7.13 -5.53
CA ALA A 160 10.49 -5.81 -5.19
C ALA A 160 11.71 -5.89 -4.25
N TYR A 161 11.87 -6.98 -3.50
CA TYR A 161 12.95 -7.25 -2.56
C TYR A 161 13.32 -8.74 -2.54
N ALA A 162 14.50 -9.06 -2.00
CA ALA A 162 14.90 -10.44 -1.75
C ALA A 162 14.14 -11.03 -0.55
N LYS A 163 13.81 -12.33 -0.62
CA LYS A 163 13.11 -13.07 0.45
C LYS A 163 13.72 -12.81 1.84
N VAL A 164 12.88 -12.44 2.80
CA VAL A 164 13.20 -12.15 4.19
C VAL A 164 12.84 -13.33 5.10
N ASP A 165 11.64 -13.90 4.93
CA ASP A 165 11.14 -15.02 5.74
C ASP A 165 10.09 -15.88 4.98
N GLU A 166 9.44 -16.82 5.67
CA GLU A 166 8.45 -17.73 5.10
C GLU A 166 7.20 -17.02 4.54
N LEU A 167 6.89 -15.81 5.03
CA LEU A 167 5.75 -15.05 4.53
C LEU A 167 5.92 -14.70 3.04
N ASP A 168 7.17 -14.57 2.58
CA ASP A 168 7.46 -14.26 1.17
C ASP A 168 7.19 -15.42 0.21
N GLU A 169 6.89 -16.61 0.73
CA GLU A 169 6.36 -17.72 -0.09
C GLU A 169 4.87 -17.57 -0.40
N ILE A 170 4.16 -16.74 0.36
CA ILE A 170 2.77 -16.41 0.05
C ILE A 170 2.75 -15.58 -1.24
N PRO A 171 1.88 -15.91 -2.22
CA PRO A 171 1.75 -15.08 -3.41
C PRO A 171 1.42 -13.63 -3.03
N CYS A 172 1.81 -12.66 -3.86
CA CYS A 172 1.48 -11.24 -3.64
C CYS A 172 0.59 -10.64 -4.73
N HIS A 173 -0.08 -11.47 -5.54
CA HIS A 173 -1.08 -10.99 -6.49
C HIS A 173 -2.28 -10.36 -5.76
N ILE A 174 -2.94 -9.43 -6.42
CA ILE A 174 -4.21 -8.84 -5.98
C ILE A 174 -5.27 -9.14 -7.05
N ASN A 175 -6.53 -9.10 -6.67
CA ASN A 175 -7.64 -9.49 -7.54
C ASN A 175 -8.26 -8.29 -8.29
N TRP A 176 -8.10 -7.06 -7.77
CA TRP A 176 -8.49 -5.82 -8.46
C TRP A 176 -7.73 -4.61 -7.92
N ALA A 177 -7.58 -3.59 -8.77
CA ALA A 177 -7.02 -2.29 -8.39
C ALA A 177 -7.97 -1.16 -8.79
N CYS A 178 -8.26 -0.27 -7.85
CA CYS A 178 -9.01 0.95 -8.08
C CYS A 178 -8.07 2.17 -8.00
N THR A 179 -7.69 2.70 -9.16
CA THR A 179 -6.78 3.86 -9.24
C THR A 179 -7.54 5.16 -9.31
N HIS A 180 -7.22 6.11 -8.43
CA HIS A 180 -7.69 7.48 -8.51
C HIS A 180 -6.53 8.43 -8.88
N SER A 181 -6.70 9.23 -9.93
CA SER A 181 -5.69 10.19 -10.43
C SER A 181 -4.27 9.62 -10.55
N LEU A 182 -4.11 8.50 -11.28
CA LEU A 182 -2.84 7.78 -11.41
C LEU A 182 -1.65 8.70 -11.71
N ALA A 183 -0.69 8.77 -10.79
CA ALA A 183 0.60 9.40 -11.06
C ALA A 183 1.53 8.42 -11.79
N TYR A 184 2.50 8.94 -12.53
CA TYR A 184 3.62 8.15 -13.07
C TYR A 184 3.22 6.94 -13.95
N GLY A 185 2.01 6.94 -14.53
CA GLY A 185 1.51 5.84 -15.37
C GLY A 185 2.24 5.63 -16.70
N LEU A 186 3.30 6.39 -16.98
CA LEU A 186 4.16 6.26 -18.16
C LEU A 186 5.61 6.08 -17.69
N THR A 187 6.28 5.03 -18.17
CA THR A 187 7.60 4.58 -17.68
C THR A 187 8.77 5.43 -18.13
N ASP A 188 8.57 6.44 -18.96
CA ASP A 188 9.66 7.22 -19.52
C ASP A 188 9.55 8.72 -19.25
N GLY A 189 8.66 9.14 -18.34
CA GLY A 189 8.57 10.52 -17.88
C GLY A 189 9.00 10.77 -16.43
N TYR A 190 9.47 9.75 -15.70
CA TYR A 190 9.80 9.90 -14.28
C TYR A 190 11.28 9.77 -13.95
N GLY A 191 12.00 10.84 -14.30
CA GLY A 191 13.43 11.06 -14.06
C GLY A 191 14.17 11.72 -15.24
N ILE A 192 13.64 11.57 -16.47
CA ILE A 192 14.08 12.13 -17.78
C ILE A 192 12.91 12.06 -18.82
N PRO A 193 13.02 12.63 -20.06
CA PRO A 193 11.94 12.62 -21.08
C PRO A 193 11.59 11.25 -21.70
N ASN A 194 10.32 11.13 -22.10
CA ASN A 194 9.75 9.98 -22.82
C ASN A 194 10.50 9.76 -24.13
N SER A 195 10.76 8.50 -24.49
CA SER A 195 11.34 8.22 -25.81
C SER A 195 10.62 7.16 -26.62
N ARG A 196 9.95 6.16 -26.02
CA ARG A 196 9.23 5.08 -26.76
C ARG A 196 8.22 4.34 -25.87
N MET A 197 6.94 4.39 -26.29
CA MET A 197 5.89 3.35 -26.15
C MET A 197 5.25 3.17 -24.75
N GLY A 198 4.09 3.82 -24.51
CA GLY A 198 3.26 3.59 -23.31
C GLY A 198 1.75 3.67 -23.56
N ASP A 199 1.35 3.81 -24.82
CA ASP A 199 0.01 4.13 -25.30
C ASP A 199 -0.40 3.26 -26.52
N GLN A 200 0.38 2.21 -26.82
CA GLN A 200 0.05 1.29 -27.89
C GLN A 200 -1.13 0.39 -27.49
N PRO A 201 -2.06 0.08 -28.42
CA PRO A 201 -3.29 -0.68 -28.14
C PRO A 201 -3.07 -2.17 -27.81
N ASP A 202 -1.82 -2.63 -27.66
CA ASP A 202 -1.43 -4.03 -27.47
C ASP A 202 -0.95 -4.38 -26.05
N VAL A 203 -1.00 -3.45 -25.08
CA VAL A 203 -0.68 -3.75 -23.68
C VAL A 203 -1.69 -4.73 -23.09
N LYS A 204 -1.20 -5.86 -22.59
CA LYS A 204 -2.02 -6.89 -21.92
C LYS A 204 -1.72 -6.92 -20.43
N LEU A 205 -2.78 -7.10 -19.65
CA LEU A 205 -2.71 -7.52 -18.26
C LEU A 205 -2.56 -9.05 -18.29
N ASP A 206 -1.47 -9.55 -17.71
CA ASP A 206 -1.28 -10.98 -17.48
C ASP A 206 -2.06 -11.46 -16.25
#